data_AF-A0A7W1PIK5-F1
#
_entry.id   AF-A0A7W1PIK5-F1
#
_cell.length_a   1.000
_cell.length_b   1.000
_cell.length_c   1.000
_cell.angle_alpha   90.00
_cell.angle_beta   90.00
_cell.angle_gamma   90.00
#
_symmetry.space_group_name_H-M   'P 1'
#
loop_
_entity.id
_entity.type
_entity.pdbx_description
1 polymer ?
#
loop_
_entity_poly.entity_id
_entity_poly.type
_entity_poly.pdbx_seq_one_letter_code
_entity_poly.pdbx_strand_id
1 'polypeptide(L)'
;MIALLVVVGSTFALIQREQGRDETRIAANAGNGDAAGDVDVLTTEPLPPDPGGLTTDGNLPQQGYDPSALPPSLPSKRDEPLPGSLPPATAPSLPPTIEPSVPRQSDPAPTVTPAPVTPTPPPASPQPPASGTTTPSPAVSTATGCASPAMADQRACLSDLISSGDRELTSVYQALLRSVEERRGAAAVENVRADQRAWLGRRDQACRTPAAVDGTLWARERGACMARQSNARALELARQLAEVRSG
;
A
#
# COMPACT_ATOMS: atom_id res chain seq x y z
N MET A 1 31.44 -4.40 -14.63
CA MET A 1 30.51 -3.36 -14.11
C MET A 1 29.16 -3.97 -13.70
N ILE A 2 29.12 -4.97 -12.80
CA ILE A 2 27.86 -5.58 -12.32
C ILE A 2 27.79 -5.64 -10.78
N ALA A 3 28.92 -5.41 -10.08
CA ALA A 3 29.01 -5.59 -8.63
C ALA A 3 28.51 -4.40 -7.77
N LEU A 4 28.05 -3.28 -8.37
CA LEU A 4 27.65 -2.09 -7.60
C LEU A 4 26.15 -1.99 -7.27
N LEU A 5 25.30 -2.86 -7.84
CA LEU A 5 23.84 -2.75 -7.68
C LEU A 5 23.28 -3.40 -6.40
N VAL A 6 24.05 -4.22 -5.69
CA VAL A 6 23.57 -4.94 -4.49
C VAL A 6 23.71 -4.09 -3.21
N VAL A 7 24.59 -3.09 -3.19
CA VAL A 7 24.86 -2.31 -1.95
C VAL A 7 23.75 -1.31 -1.62
N VAL A 8 22.96 -0.86 -2.60
CA VAL A 8 21.88 0.13 -2.38
C VAL A 8 20.69 -0.46 -1.61
N GLY A 9 20.51 -1.78 -1.61
CA GLY A 9 19.43 -2.44 -0.87
C GLY A 9 19.67 -2.56 0.64
N SER A 10 20.93 -2.68 1.08
CA SER A 10 21.25 -3.02 2.48
C SER A 10 21.29 -1.82 3.43
N THR A 11 21.54 -0.60 2.94
CA THR A 11 21.45 0.63 3.76
C THR A 11 20.01 1.04 4.04
N PHE A 12 19.04 0.55 3.27
CA PHE A 12 17.63 0.92 3.38
C PHE A 12 16.91 0.37 4.63
N ALA A 13 17.36 -0.77 5.15
CA ALA A 13 16.76 -1.39 6.34
C ALA A 13 17.17 -0.71 7.66
N LEU A 14 18.29 0.02 7.70
CA LEU A 14 18.79 0.67 8.92
C LEU A 14 18.16 2.05 9.16
N ILE A 15 17.79 2.79 8.11
CA ILE A 15 17.23 4.15 8.25
C ILE A 15 15.78 4.12 8.77
N GLN A 16 15.00 3.10 8.43
CA GLN A 16 13.60 2.97 8.89
C GLN A 16 13.48 2.71 10.40
N ARG A 17 14.53 2.24 11.09
CA ARG A 17 14.50 2.00 12.54
C ARG A 17 14.72 3.28 13.37
N GLU A 18 15.33 4.32 12.81
CA GLU A 18 15.54 5.58 13.53
C GLU A 18 14.38 6.57 13.40
N GLN A 19 13.67 6.60 12.27
CA GLN A 19 12.54 7.53 12.10
C GLN A 19 11.34 7.24 13.02
N GLY A 20 11.19 6.01 13.52
CA GLY A 20 10.18 5.67 14.52
C GLY A 20 10.48 6.17 15.94
N ARG A 21 11.68 6.71 16.22
CA ARG A 21 12.07 7.16 17.56
C ARG A 21 11.92 8.67 17.78
N ASP A 22 11.94 9.47 16.72
CA ASP A 22 11.86 10.93 16.81
C ASP A 22 10.45 11.52 16.65
N GLU A 23 9.48 10.80 16.06
CA GLU A 23 8.08 11.29 15.99
C GLU A 23 7.43 11.43 17.38
N THR A 24 7.88 10.67 18.39
CA THR A 24 7.40 10.81 19.77
C THR A 24 7.85 12.12 20.44
N ARG A 25 8.82 12.84 19.84
CA ARG A 25 9.36 14.09 20.42
C ARG A 25 8.78 15.36 19.82
N ILE A 26 8.21 15.30 18.61
CA ILE A 26 7.63 16.47 17.93
C ILE A 26 6.14 16.67 18.28
N ALA A 27 5.43 15.61 18.69
CA ALA A 27 4.03 15.72 19.12
C ALA A 27 3.83 16.48 20.46
N ALA A 28 4.91 16.84 21.17
CA ALA A 28 4.84 17.53 22.46
C ALA A 28 4.93 19.08 22.37
N ASN A 29 5.02 19.67 21.16
CA ASN A 29 5.29 21.12 21.04
C ASN A 29 4.39 21.85 20.04
N ALA A 30 3.13 21.42 19.89
CA ALA A 30 2.10 22.12 19.12
C ALA A 30 1.09 22.77 20.09
N GLY A 31 1.53 23.80 20.81
CA GLY A 31 0.70 24.49 21.79
C GLY A 31 1.33 25.79 22.29
N ASN A 32 1.46 26.78 21.40
CA ASN A 32 1.29 28.20 21.69
C ASN A 32 1.77 29.03 20.49
N GLY A 33 0.85 29.80 19.92
CA GLY A 33 1.13 30.67 18.79
C GLY A 33 -0.08 31.53 18.47
N ASP A 34 -0.54 32.31 19.47
CA ASP A 34 -1.35 33.50 19.24
C ASP A 34 -0.54 34.48 18.38
N ALA A 35 -0.96 34.64 17.12
CA ALA A 35 -0.54 35.77 16.29
C ALA A 35 -1.77 36.24 15.51
N ALA A 36 -2.41 37.27 16.06
CA ALA A 36 -3.33 38.14 15.33
C ALA A 36 -2.58 38.75 14.14
N GLY A 37 -2.94 38.31 12.94
CA GLY A 37 -2.54 38.91 11.68
C GLY A 37 -3.79 39.25 10.90
N ASP A 38 -4.11 40.53 10.84
CA ASP A 38 -5.06 41.15 9.93
C ASP A 38 -4.79 40.65 8.50
N VAL A 39 -5.75 39.95 7.91
CA VAL A 39 -5.73 39.58 6.48
C VAL A 39 -6.77 40.42 5.76
N ASP A 40 -6.26 41.33 4.96
CA ASP A 40 -7.00 42.09 3.95
C ASP A 40 -7.88 41.16 3.11
N VAL A 41 -9.18 41.43 3.14
CA VAL A 41 -10.21 40.74 2.36
C VAL A 41 -10.07 41.16 0.89
N LEU A 42 -9.24 40.44 0.14
CA LEU A 42 -9.27 40.47 -1.32
C LEU A 42 -10.59 39.82 -1.78
N THR A 43 -11.44 40.67 -2.35
CA THR A 43 -12.72 40.32 -2.96
C THR A 43 -12.49 39.32 -4.10
N THR A 44 -12.84 38.06 -3.87
CA THR A 44 -12.84 37.01 -4.90
C THR A 44 -14.04 37.23 -5.83
N GLU A 45 -13.74 37.57 -7.08
CA GLU A 45 -14.69 37.64 -8.19
C GLU A 45 -15.20 36.21 -8.52
N PRO A 46 -16.53 35.99 -8.70
CA PRO A 46 -17.08 34.66 -8.96
C PRO A 46 -16.79 34.21 -10.41
N LEU A 47 -16.05 33.12 -10.55
CA LEU A 47 -15.84 32.42 -11.83
C LEU A 47 -17.17 31.79 -12.33
N PRO A 48 -17.41 31.78 -13.66
CA PRO A 48 -18.59 31.17 -14.25
C PRO A 48 -18.54 29.62 -14.17
N PRO A 49 -19.70 28.94 -14.17
CA PRO A 49 -19.76 27.48 -14.14
C PRO A 49 -19.30 26.87 -15.47
N ASP A 50 -18.35 25.93 -15.40
CA ASP A 50 -17.92 25.08 -16.52
C ASP A 50 -19.04 24.11 -16.95
N PRO A 51 -19.46 24.10 -18.23
CA PRO A 51 -20.31 23.06 -18.78
C PRO A 51 -19.45 22.01 -19.50
N GLY A 52 -19.17 20.88 -18.86
CA GLY A 52 -18.40 19.82 -19.53
C GLY A 52 -18.25 18.52 -18.75
N GLY A 53 -19.31 17.72 -18.72
CA GLY A 53 -19.28 16.36 -18.18
C GLY A 53 -18.42 15.41 -19.02
N LEU A 54 -17.42 14.81 -18.39
CA LEU A 54 -16.82 13.55 -18.84
C LEU A 54 -17.40 12.41 -18.00
N THR A 55 -18.22 11.57 -18.63
CA THR A 55 -18.73 10.33 -18.06
C THR A 55 -17.66 9.25 -18.15
N THR A 56 -17.08 8.86 -17.02
CA THR A 56 -16.18 7.70 -16.93
C THR A 56 -17.00 6.47 -16.51
N ASP A 57 -17.52 5.73 -17.48
CA ASP A 57 -18.11 4.40 -17.27
C ASP A 57 -16.99 3.38 -17.02
N GLY A 58 -16.64 3.18 -15.76
CA GLY A 58 -15.68 2.18 -15.29
C GLY A 58 -16.37 1.05 -14.53
N ASN A 59 -16.96 0.11 -15.26
CA ASN A 59 -17.55 -1.11 -14.70
C ASN A 59 -16.44 -2.12 -14.35
N LEU A 60 -16.06 -2.18 -13.05
CA LEU A 60 -15.17 -3.22 -12.52
C LEU A 60 -16.01 -4.32 -11.85
N PRO A 61 -15.79 -5.61 -12.19
CA PRO A 61 -16.53 -6.70 -11.56
C PRO A 61 -16.12 -6.85 -10.08
N GLN A 62 -17.14 -6.80 -9.21
CA GLN A 62 -17.05 -7.16 -7.80
C GLN A 62 -16.62 -8.64 -7.67
N GLN A 63 -15.35 -8.89 -7.38
CA GLN A 63 -14.90 -10.22 -6.97
C GLN A 63 -15.36 -10.48 -5.53
N GLY A 64 -16.18 -11.52 -5.37
CA GLY A 64 -16.69 -11.97 -4.08
C GLY A 64 -15.56 -12.32 -3.12
N TYR A 65 -15.43 -11.53 -2.06
CA TYR A 65 -14.58 -11.83 -0.91
C TYR A 65 -15.33 -12.81 -0.01
N ASP A 66 -14.83 -14.03 0.14
CA ASP A 66 -15.32 -15.02 1.11
C ASP A 66 -14.75 -14.67 2.50
N PRO A 67 -15.58 -14.24 3.47
CA PRO A 67 -15.12 -13.87 4.80
C PRO A 67 -14.70 -15.06 5.68
N SER A 68 -14.76 -16.31 5.18
CA SER A 68 -14.47 -17.52 5.95
C SER A 68 -13.01 -18.00 5.86
N ALA A 69 -12.18 -17.39 5.01
CA ALA A 69 -10.77 -17.72 4.90
C ALA A 69 -9.97 -17.06 6.04
N LEU A 70 -9.95 -17.71 7.21
CA LEU A 70 -9.07 -17.35 8.32
C LEU A 70 -7.60 -17.43 7.87
N PRO A 71 -6.77 -16.39 8.10
CA PRO A 71 -5.35 -16.44 7.79
C PRO A 71 -4.63 -17.45 8.69
N PRO A 72 -3.61 -18.17 8.18
CA PRO A 72 -2.80 -19.06 9.01
C PRO A 72 -2.07 -18.27 10.10
N SER A 73 -2.19 -18.75 11.34
CA SER A 73 -1.52 -18.21 12.53
C SER A 73 -0.01 -18.11 12.31
N LEU A 74 0.53 -16.90 12.41
CA LEU A 74 1.98 -16.69 12.41
C LEU A 74 2.61 -17.25 13.70
N PRO A 75 3.79 -17.89 13.63
CA PRO A 75 4.48 -18.40 14.81
C PRO A 75 4.97 -17.25 15.69
N SER A 76 4.54 -17.30 16.96
CA SER A 76 4.95 -16.39 18.02
C SER A 76 6.42 -16.65 18.38
N LYS A 77 7.34 -15.82 17.87
CA LYS A 77 8.71 -15.74 18.40
C LYS A 77 8.75 -14.67 19.48
N ARG A 78 8.59 -15.11 20.73
CA ARG A 78 8.83 -14.31 21.93
C ARG A 78 9.91 -15.04 22.71
N ASP A 79 11.13 -14.50 22.66
CA ASP A 79 12.19 -14.64 23.67
C ASP A 79 13.35 -13.73 23.24
N GLU A 80 13.27 -12.46 23.62
CA GLU A 80 14.38 -11.50 23.53
C GLU A 80 14.94 -11.33 24.95
N PRO A 81 16.15 -11.83 25.25
CA PRO A 81 16.77 -11.69 26.57
C PRO A 81 17.37 -10.30 26.80
N LEU A 82 17.21 -9.80 28.03
CA LEU A 82 17.70 -8.51 28.52
C LEU A 82 19.23 -8.33 28.36
N PRO A 83 19.71 -7.10 28.07
CA PRO A 83 21.13 -6.82 27.95
C PRO A 83 21.76 -6.59 29.33
N GLY A 84 22.58 -7.54 29.79
CA GLY A 84 23.33 -7.33 31.04
C GLY A 84 24.00 -8.57 31.60
N SER A 85 24.99 -9.14 30.89
CA SER A 85 26.09 -9.91 31.49
C SER A 85 27.14 -10.19 30.42
N LEU A 86 28.36 -9.69 30.63
CA LEU A 86 29.54 -10.06 29.84
C LEU A 86 29.93 -11.51 30.22
N PRO A 87 30.00 -12.46 29.27
CA PRO A 87 30.59 -13.76 29.55
C PRO A 87 32.12 -13.72 29.44
N PRO A 88 32.83 -14.56 30.22
CA PRO A 88 34.27 -14.75 30.08
C PRO A 88 34.61 -15.46 28.78
N ALA A 89 35.77 -15.11 28.21
CA ALA A 89 36.34 -15.75 27.04
C ALA A 89 36.65 -17.23 27.32
N THR A 90 36.09 -18.17 26.55
CA THR A 90 36.59 -19.55 26.49
C THR A 90 36.24 -20.26 25.16
N ALA A 91 37.31 -20.66 24.46
CA ALA A 91 37.52 -21.78 23.54
C ALA A 91 36.80 -21.91 22.16
N PRO A 92 37.55 -22.35 21.12
CA PRO A 92 37.02 -22.76 19.82
C PRO A 92 36.74 -24.28 19.76
N SER A 93 35.55 -24.70 19.31
CA SER A 93 35.16 -26.09 18.96
C SER A 93 33.71 -26.08 18.50
N LEU A 94 33.22 -26.69 17.42
CA LEU A 94 33.67 -27.59 16.34
C LEU A 94 32.69 -27.34 15.15
N PRO A 95 33.03 -27.69 13.90
CA PRO A 95 32.10 -27.56 12.78
C PRO A 95 30.91 -28.54 12.92
N PRO A 96 29.69 -28.15 12.47
CA PRO A 96 28.55 -29.06 12.46
C PRO A 96 28.75 -30.18 11.42
N THR A 97 28.58 -31.42 11.88
CA THR A 97 28.46 -32.63 11.04
C THR A 97 27.33 -32.44 10.02
N ILE A 98 27.69 -32.49 8.75
CA ILE A 98 26.75 -32.51 7.63
C ILE A 98 26.10 -33.90 7.60
N GLU A 99 24.82 -33.96 7.95
CA GLU A 99 24.00 -35.16 7.73
C GLU A 99 23.62 -35.23 6.24
N PRO A 100 23.98 -36.30 5.51
CA PRO A 100 23.68 -36.44 4.09
C PRO A 100 22.17 -36.62 3.89
N SER A 101 21.49 -35.55 3.46
CA SER A 101 20.12 -35.61 2.99
C SER A 101 20.05 -36.46 1.71
N VAL A 102 19.36 -37.58 1.82
CA VAL A 102 19.09 -38.54 0.75
C VAL A 102 18.38 -37.85 -0.42
N PRO A 103 18.77 -38.09 -1.69
CA PRO A 103 18.04 -37.59 -2.85
C PRO A 103 16.63 -38.19 -2.89
N ARG A 104 15.61 -37.33 -2.77
CA ARG A 104 14.21 -37.71 -2.97
C ARG A 104 14.01 -38.00 -4.45
N GLN A 105 13.86 -39.29 -4.75
CA GLN A 105 13.59 -39.86 -6.06
C GLN A 105 12.33 -39.21 -6.68
N SER A 106 12.50 -38.58 -7.84
CA SER A 106 11.42 -37.99 -8.62
C SER A 106 10.58 -39.09 -9.23
N ASP A 107 9.30 -39.15 -8.86
CA ASP A 107 8.31 -39.92 -9.62
C ASP A 107 8.13 -39.26 -11.01
N PRO A 108 8.14 -40.05 -12.11
CA PRO A 108 7.88 -39.54 -13.44
C PRO A 108 6.41 -39.11 -13.57
N ALA A 109 6.19 -37.87 -13.99
CA ALA A 109 4.87 -37.34 -14.29
C ALA A 109 4.19 -38.20 -15.38
N PRO A 110 2.88 -38.53 -15.25
CA PRO A 110 2.15 -39.19 -16.32
C PRO A 110 2.02 -38.25 -17.52
N THR A 111 2.56 -38.67 -18.66
CA THR A 111 2.28 -38.08 -19.97
C THR A 111 0.81 -38.32 -20.31
N VAL A 112 -0.04 -37.33 -20.03
CA VAL A 112 -1.43 -37.34 -20.49
C VAL A 112 -1.44 -36.77 -21.90
N THR A 113 -1.50 -37.64 -22.90
CA THR A 113 -1.78 -37.28 -24.30
C THR A 113 -3.17 -36.63 -24.38
N PRO A 114 -3.31 -35.36 -24.78
CA PRO A 114 -4.61 -34.74 -24.96
C PRO A 114 -5.31 -35.36 -26.18
N ALA A 115 -6.52 -35.86 -25.98
CA ALA A 115 -7.39 -36.29 -27.07
C ALA A 115 -7.79 -35.08 -27.94
N PRO A 116 -7.94 -35.25 -29.26
CA PRO A 116 -8.47 -34.21 -30.13
C PRO A 116 -9.94 -33.93 -29.76
N VAL A 117 -10.18 -32.78 -29.13
CA VAL A 117 -11.52 -32.28 -28.83
C VAL A 117 -12.11 -31.61 -30.07
N THR A 118 -13.16 -32.23 -30.62
CA THR A 118 -14.02 -31.65 -31.64
C THR A 118 -14.67 -30.37 -31.08
N PRO A 119 -14.63 -29.23 -31.79
CA PRO A 119 -15.23 -27.99 -31.30
C PRO A 119 -16.75 -28.12 -31.22
N THR A 120 -17.28 -28.30 -30.01
CA THR A 120 -18.70 -28.14 -29.71
C THR A 120 -19.04 -26.64 -29.80
N PRO A 121 -20.06 -26.23 -30.57
CA PRO A 121 -20.48 -24.83 -30.60
C PRO A 121 -20.89 -24.39 -29.18
N PRO A 122 -20.47 -23.19 -28.74
CA PRO A 122 -20.76 -22.72 -27.40
C PRO A 122 -22.28 -22.62 -27.19
N PRO A 123 -22.81 -23.07 -26.04
CA PRO A 123 -24.20 -22.86 -25.71
C PRO A 123 -24.50 -21.36 -25.68
N ALA A 124 -25.62 -20.97 -26.29
CA ALA A 124 -26.11 -19.60 -26.30
C ALA A 124 -26.07 -19.02 -24.89
N SER A 125 -25.27 -17.96 -24.69
CA SER A 125 -25.13 -17.30 -23.41
C SER A 125 -26.50 -16.81 -22.93
N PRO A 126 -26.91 -17.11 -21.68
CA PRO A 126 -28.12 -16.55 -21.09
C PRO A 126 -28.06 -15.03 -21.17
N GLN A 127 -29.03 -14.43 -21.85
CA GLN A 127 -29.20 -12.98 -21.92
C GLN A 127 -29.37 -12.45 -20.49
N PRO A 128 -28.49 -11.56 -20.00
CA PRO A 128 -28.60 -11.04 -18.64
C PRO A 128 -29.93 -10.31 -18.46
N PRO A 129 -30.61 -10.48 -17.31
CA PRO A 129 -31.87 -9.80 -17.03
C PRO A 129 -31.67 -8.28 -17.13
N ALA A 130 -32.65 -7.62 -17.76
CA ALA A 130 -32.66 -6.19 -17.99
C ALA A 130 -32.26 -5.42 -16.72
N SER A 131 -31.24 -4.56 -16.86
CA SER A 131 -30.75 -3.66 -15.82
C SER A 131 -31.91 -2.88 -15.21
N GLY A 132 -32.30 -3.24 -13.99
CA GLY A 132 -33.18 -2.42 -13.18
C GLY A 132 -32.55 -1.04 -13.00
N THR A 133 -33.31 0.00 -13.31
CA THR A 133 -32.94 1.40 -13.09
C THR A 133 -32.82 1.63 -11.58
N THR A 134 -31.67 1.33 -11.00
CA THR A 134 -31.34 1.75 -9.65
C THR A 134 -31.09 3.25 -9.72
N THR A 135 -32.09 4.03 -9.29
CA THR A 135 -31.98 5.48 -9.13
C THR A 135 -30.66 5.82 -8.43
N PRO A 136 -29.78 6.63 -9.02
CA PRO A 136 -28.53 7.02 -8.38
C PRO A 136 -28.89 7.75 -7.09
N SER A 137 -28.57 7.11 -5.97
CA SER A 137 -28.68 7.75 -4.66
C SER A 137 -27.85 9.04 -4.72
N PRO A 138 -28.41 10.20 -4.33
CA PRO A 138 -27.72 11.48 -4.47
C PRO A 138 -26.36 11.35 -3.79
N ALA A 139 -25.31 11.74 -4.51
CA ALA A 139 -23.94 11.74 -4.02
C ALA A 139 -23.90 12.54 -2.71
N VAL A 140 -23.96 11.83 -1.58
CA VAL A 140 -23.78 12.42 -0.27
C VAL A 140 -22.40 13.06 -0.31
N SER A 141 -22.36 14.39 -0.17
CA SER A 141 -21.10 15.13 -0.17
C SER A 141 -20.15 14.48 0.85
N THR A 142 -18.91 14.24 0.42
CA THR A 142 -17.87 13.51 1.16
C THR A 142 -17.65 14.03 2.58
N ALA A 143 -17.91 15.33 2.81
CA ALA A 143 -17.86 15.96 4.13
C ALA A 143 -18.91 15.40 5.11
N THR A 144 -20.12 15.05 4.64
CA THR A 144 -21.22 14.53 5.47
C THR A 144 -21.01 13.06 5.79
N GLY A 145 -20.51 12.25 4.85
CA GLY A 145 -20.25 10.83 5.06
C GLY A 145 -19.24 10.56 6.18
N CYS A 146 -18.21 11.41 6.30
CA CYS A 146 -17.20 11.29 7.35
C CYS A 146 -17.68 11.62 8.79
N ALA A 147 -18.86 12.21 8.95
CA ALA A 147 -19.44 12.52 10.26
C ALA A 147 -20.40 11.44 10.77
N SER A 148 -20.85 10.55 9.89
CA SER A 148 -21.77 9.46 10.24
C SER A 148 -21.01 8.29 10.88
N PRO A 149 -21.47 7.76 12.03
CA PRO A 149 -20.86 6.58 12.63
C PRO A 149 -21.23 5.28 11.91
N ALA A 150 -22.11 5.33 10.90
CA ALA A 150 -22.50 4.14 10.16
C ALA A 150 -21.28 3.51 9.45
N MET A 151 -21.16 2.19 9.53
CA MET A 151 -20.01 1.46 8.98
C MET A 151 -19.82 1.66 7.46
N ALA A 152 -20.92 1.78 6.71
CA ALA A 152 -20.87 2.06 5.27
C ALA A 152 -20.28 3.44 4.99
N ASP A 153 -20.74 4.47 5.71
CA ASP A 153 -20.29 5.86 5.55
C ASP A 153 -18.83 6.02 5.98
N GLN A 154 -18.40 5.35 7.06
CA GLN A 154 -17.00 5.34 7.48
C GLN A 154 -16.08 4.66 6.45
N ARG A 155 -16.52 3.56 5.81
CA ARG A 155 -15.76 2.93 4.72
C ARG A 155 -15.64 3.84 3.50
N ALA A 156 -16.73 4.50 3.10
CA ALA A 156 -16.73 5.46 2.01
C ALA A 156 -15.78 6.63 2.31
N CYS A 157 -15.91 7.23 3.51
CA CYS A 157 -15.03 8.29 3.98
C CYS A 157 -13.56 7.88 3.94
N LEU A 158 -13.21 6.67 4.44
CA LEU A 158 -11.83 6.21 4.40
C LEU A 158 -11.32 6.08 2.95
N SER A 159 -12.12 5.51 2.04
CA SER A 159 -11.76 5.36 0.63
C SER A 159 -11.44 6.71 -0.02
N ASP A 160 -12.25 7.73 0.25
CA ASP A 160 -12.05 9.09 -0.28
C ASP A 160 -10.78 9.73 0.30
N LEU A 161 -10.55 9.56 1.61
CA LEU A 161 -9.35 10.07 2.28
C LEU A 161 -8.08 9.42 1.74
N ILE A 162 -8.07 8.10 1.53
CA ILE A 162 -6.95 7.38 0.90
C ILE A 162 -6.72 7.91 -0.51
N SER A 163 -7.77 7.97 -1.32
CA SER A 163 -7.67 8.40 -2.72
C SER A 163 -7.12 9.83 -2.83
N SER A 164 -7.58 10.74 -1.96
CA SER A 164 -7.08 12.11 -1.91
C SER A 164 -5.62 12.18 -1.47
N GLY A 165 -5.24 11.43 -0.42
CA GLY A 165 -3.88 11.40 0.12
C GLY A 165 -2.86 10.72 -0.80
N ASP A 166 -3.30 9.78 -1.64
CA ASP A 166 -2.42 9.02 -2.54
C ASP A 166 -2.20 9.71 -3.90
N ARG A 167 -2.76 10.90 -4.14
CA ARG A 167 -2.64 11.62 -5.43
C ARG A 167 -1.19 11.92 -5.80
N GLU A 168 -0.44 12.53 -4.89
CA GLU A 168 0.96 12.88 -5.14
C GLU A 168 1.83 11.62 -5.27
N LEU A 169 1.64 10.65 -4.38
CA LEU A 169 2.34 9.37 -4.42
C LEU A 169 2.16 8.67 -5.78
N THR A 170 0.92 8.56 -6.26
CA THR A 170 0.62 7.95 -7.56
C THR A 170 1.31 8.70 -8.70
N SER A 171 1.25 10.03 -8.69
CA SER A 171 1.90 10.86 -9.72
C SER A 171 3.41 10.62 -9.79
N VAL A 172 4.11 10.71 -8.65
CA VAL A 172 5.56 10.51 -8.56
C VAL A 172 5.95 9.09 -8.92
N TYR A 173 5.20 8.09 -8.45
CA TYR A 173 5.43 6.68 -8.78
C TYR A 173 5.36 6.42 -10.29
N GLN A 174 4.34 6.94 -10.99
CA GLN A 174 4.22 6.79 -12.45
C GLN A 174 5.34 7.51 -13.20
N ALA A 175 5.80 8.66 -12.70
CA ALA A 175 6.97 9.33 -13.25
C ALA A 175 8.26 8.50 -13.07
N LEU A 176 8.44 7.88 -11.90
CA LEU A 176 9.55 6.97 -11.61
C LEU A 176 9.55 5.76 -12.53
N LEU A 177 8.42 5.08 -12.69
CA LEU A 177 8.33 3.90 -13.57
C LEU A 177 8.76 4.24 -15.01
N ARG A 178 8.26 5.35 -15.58
CA ARG A 178 8.64 5.79 -16.92
C ARG A 178 10.14 6.07 -17.04
N SER A 179 10.71 6.85 -16.12
CA SER A 179 12.15 7.16 -16.17
C SER A 179 13.04 5.93 -15.93
N VAL A 180 12.61 4.98 -15.09
CA VAL A 180 13.32 3.72 -14.88
C VAL A 180 13.24 2.83 -16.11
N GLU A 181 12.09 2.75 -16.76
CA GLU A 181 11.91 1.98 -18.00
C GLU A 181 12.83 2.51 -19.11
N GLU A 182 12.82 3.82 -19.34
CA GLU A 182 13.64 4.49 -20.36
C GLU A 182 15.14 4.28 -20.16
N ARG A 183 15.63 4.26 -18.90
CA ARG A 183 17.06 4.24 -18.60
C ARG A 183 17.63 2.89 -18.19
N ARG A 184 16.81 2.03 -17.59
CA ARG A 184 17.23 0.78 -16.96
C ARG A 184 16.45 -0.44 -17.49
N GLY A 185 15.40 -0.22 -18.29
CA GLY A 185 14.61 -1.27 -18.92
C GLY A 185 13.55 -1.91 -18.02
N ALA A 186 12.74 -2.79 -18.62
CA ALA A 186 11.55 -3.38 -18.00
C ALA A 186 11.84 -4.23 -16.74
N ALA A 187 13.00 -4.91 -16.68
CA ALA A 187 13.36 -5.70 -15.49
C ALA A 187 13.51 -4.82 -14.23
N ALA A 188 14.02 -3.59 -14.39
CA ALA A 188 14.13 -2.65 -13.28
C ALA A 188 12.76 -2.10 -12.83
N VAL A 189 11.82 -1.92 -13.76
CA VAL A 189 10.44 -1.51 -13.48
C VAL A 189 9.74 -2.53 -12.57
N GLU A 190 9.93 -3.82 -12.82
CA GLU A 190 9.34 -4.88 -11.99
C GLU A 190 9.85 -4.86 -10.54
N ASN A 191 11.12 -4.51 -10.32
CA ASN A 191 11.67 -4.33 -8.99
C ASN A 191 10.99 -3.16 -8.25
N VAL A 192 10.80 -2.02 -8.93
CA VAL A 192 10.10 -0.86 -8.35
C VAL A 192 8.63 -1.20 -8.02
N ARG A 193 7.95 -1.95 -8.89
CA ARG A 193 6.58 -2.43 -8.65
C ARG A 193 6.50 -3.38 -7.45
N ALA A 194 7.45 -4.29 -7.33
CA ALA A 194 7.52 -5.22 -6.21
C ALA A 194 7.72 -4.50 -4.88
N ASP A 195 8.65 -3.53 -4.82
CA ASP A 195 8.89 -2.74 -3.62
C ASP A 195 7.67 -1.89 -3.24
N GLN A 196 7.00 -1.26 -4.21
CA GLN A 196 5.80 -0.48 -3.94
C GLN A 196 4.64 -1.32 -3.39
N ARG A 197 4.42 -2.55 -3.92
CA ARG A 197 3.42 -3.48 -3.36
C ARG A 197 3.77 -3.88 -1.93
N ALA A 198 5.04 -4.17 -1.65
CA ALA A 198 5.49 -4.51 -0.31
C ALA A 198 5.31 -3.34 0.66
N TRP A 199 5.58 -2.11 0.21
CA TRP A 199 5.36 -0.90 0.99
C TRP A 199 3.88 -0.67 1.32
N LEU A 200 2.95 -0.86 0.37
CA LEU A 200 1.51 -0.75 0.61
C LEU A 200 1.04 -1.68 1.73
N GLY A 201 1.50 -2.94 1.73
CA GLY A 201 1.20 -3.88 2.80
C GLY A 201 1.70 -3.41 4.18
N ARG A 202 2.91 -2.84 4.24
CA ARG A 202 3.46 -2.26 5.48
C ARG A 202 2.65 -1.04 5.95
N ARG A 203 2.29 -0.13 5.03
CA ARG A 203 1.46 1.05 5.33
C ARG A 203 0.13 0.64 5.96
N ASP A 204 -0.56 -0.30 5.32
CA ASP A 204 -1.89 -0.71 5.75
C ASP A 204 -1.86 -1.41 7.12
N GLN A 205 -0.78 -2.14 7.41
CA GLN A 205 -0.54 -2.72 8.73
C GLN A 205 -0.20 -1.66 9.78
N ALA A 206 0.66 -0.69 9.46
CA ALA A 206 1.03 0.39 10.37
C ALA A 206 -0.15 1.32 10.72
N CYS A 207 -1.04 1.57 9.75
CA CYS A 207 -2.24 2.38 9.93
C CYS A 207 -3.48 1.56 10.32
N ARG A 208 -3.31 0.31 10.77
CA ARG A 208 -4.42 -0.46 11.31
C ARG A 208 -4.73 0.06 12.71
N THR A 209 -5.86 0.75 12.85
CA THR A 209 -6.42 1.08 14.16
C THR A 209 -7.02 -0.19 14.79
N PRO A 210 -7.10 -0.30 16.13
CA PRO A 210 -7.88 -1.34 16.79
C PRO A 210 -9.29 -1.40 16.21
N ALA A 211 -9.91 -2.60 16.24
CA ALA A 211 -11.26 -2.80 15.73
C ALA A 211 -12.17 -1.70 16.27
N ALA A 212 -12.81 -0.97 15.35
CA ALA A 212 -13.72 0.11 15.73
C ALA A 212 -14.79 -0.48 16.64
N VAL A 213 -14.89 0.05 17.85
CA VAL A 213 -16.06 -0.20 18.69
C VAL A 213 -17.22 0.56 18.04
N ASP A 214 -18.36 -0.11 17.87
CA ASP A 214 -19.55 0.44 17.23
C ASP A 214 -19.82 1.87 17.72
N GLY A 215 -19.96 2.81 16.76
CA GLY A 215 -20.18 4.23 17.05
C GLY A 215 -18.93 5.13 16.95
N THR A 216 -17.72 4.59 16.82
CA THR A 216 -16.49 5.41 16.74
C THR A 216 -16.21 5.90 15.32
N LEU A 217 -15.85 7.18 15.15
CA LEU A 217 -15.46 7.78 13.86
C LEU A 217 -14.00 7.44 13.50
N TRP A 218 -13.75 6.19 13.06
CA TRP A 218 -12.40 5.67 12.81
C TRP A 218 -11.79 6.09 11.47
N ALA A 219 -12.61 6.47 10.48
CA ALA A 219 -12.13 6.72 9.13
C ALA A 219 -11.16 7.91 9.04
N ARG A 220 -11.44 8.98 9.79
CA ARG A 220 -10.62 10.20 9.78
C ARG A 220 -9.22 9.96 10.33
N GLU A 221 -9.12 9.33 11.49
CA GLU A 221 -7.83 9.03 12.13
C GLU A 221 -6.99 8.10 11.26
N ARG A 222 -7.60 7.02 10.76
CA ARG A 222 -6.93 6.07 9.86
C ARG A 222 -6.50 6.71 8.54
N GLY A 223 -7.37 7.53 7.94
CA GLY A 223 -7.07 8.28 6.72
C GLY A 223 -5.91 9.26 6.93
N ALA A 224 -5.85 9.96 8.06
CA ALA A 224 -4.74 10.84 8.40
C ALA A 224 -3.41 10.08 8.55
N CYS A 225 -3.41 8.88 9.14
CA CYS A 225 -2.23 8.02 9.17
C CYS A 225 -1.76 7.65 7.76
N MET A 226 -2.69 7.19 6.91
CA MET A 226 -2.39 6.79 5.53
C MET A 226 -1.83 7.97 4.71
N ALA A 227 -2.41 9.16 4.83
CA ALA A 227 -1.92 10.35 4.15
C ALA A 227 -0.48 10.72 4.55
N ARG A 228 -0.14 10.68 5.85
CA ARG A 228 1.24 10.93 6.31
C ARG A 228 2.22 9.92 5.71
N GLN A 229 1.88 8.64 5.72
CA GLN A 229 2.73 7.59 5.15
C GLN A 229 2.90 7.78 3.64
N SER A 230 1.82 8.10 2.92
CA SER A 230 1.87 8.32 1.47
C SER A 230 2.71 9.54 1.10
N ASN A 231 2.64 10.63 1.86
CA ASN A 231 3.48 11.81 1.66
C ASN A 231 4.97 11.50 1.88
N ALA A 232 5.30 10.80 2.97
CA ALA A 232 6.68 10.40 3.25
C ALA A 232 7.26 9.53 2.11
N ARG A 233 6.44 8.59 1.61
CA ARG A 233 6.83 7.75 0.48
C ARG A 233 6.95 8.53 -0.82
N ALA A 234 6.07 9.50 -1.09
CA ALA A 234 6.16 10.35 -2.28
C ALA A 234 7.50 11.10 -2.33
N LEU A 235 7.95 11.67 -1.20
CA LEU A 235 9.26 12.33 -1.10
C LEU A 235 10.44 11.37 -1.32
N GLU A 236 10.31 10.12 -0.88
CA GLU A 236 11.30 9.08 -1.14
C GLU A 236 11.39 8.74 -2.63
N LEU A 237 10.25 8.47 -3.28
CA LEU A 237 10.20 8.16 -4.71
C LEU A 237 10.66 9.35 -5.58
N ALA A 238 10.40 10.58 -5.13
CA ALA A 238 10.86 11.79 -5.82
C ALA A 238 12.39 11.89 -5.83
N ARG A 239 13.06 11.50 -4.74
CA ARG A 239 14.53 11.42 -4.68
C ARG A 239 15.07 10.35 -5.62
N GLN A 240 14.48 9.15 -5.59
CA GLN A 240 14.85 8.07 -6.52
C GLN A 240 14.66 8.49 -7.99
N LEU A 241 13.59 9.23 -8.30
CA LEU A 241 13.34 9.77 -9.63
C LEU A 241 14.43 10.76 -10.06
N ALA A 242 14.85 11.66 -9.16
CA ALA A 242 15.93 12.61 -9.44
C ALA A 242 17.27 11.88 -9.72
N GLU A 243 17.60 10.87 -8.92
CA GLU A 243 18.80 10.05 -9.11
C GLU A 243 18.78 9.34 -10.47
N VAL A 244 17.69 8.68 -10.82
CA VAL A 244 17.51 8.02 -12.12
C VAL A 244 17.67 9.01 -13.26
N ARG A 245 17.18 10.25 -13.13
CA ARG A 245 17.28 11.29 -14.16
C ARG A 245 18.68 11.89 -14.31
N SER A 246 19.47 11.88 -13.24
CA SER A 246 20.83 12.44 -13.24
C SER A 246 21.92 11.48 -13.71
N GLY A 247 21.67 10.17 -13.65
CA GLY A 247 22.61 9.13 -14.10
C GLY A 247 22.39 8.71 -15.54
#